data_AF-A0A6M0R9I9-F1
#
_entry.id   AF-A0A6M0R9I9-F1
#
_cell.length_a   1.000
_cell.length_b   1.000
_cell.length_c   1.000
_cell.angle_alpha   90.00
_cell.angle_beta   90.00
_cell.angle_gamma   90.00
#
_symmetry.space_group_name_H-M   'P 1'
#
loop_
_entity.id
_entity.type
_entity.pdbx_description
1 polymer ?
#
loop_
_entity_poly.entity_id
_entity_poly.type
_entity_poly.pdbx_seq_one_letter_code
_entity_poly.pdbx_strand_id
1 'polypeptide(L)'
;MFYYYFFLQKLNFTSITRYVGLSVAFYIGFLFIPYIKREKQFEMHIIRVFTSLFATAIYSVVLFIGLALSLFTINKLLGVNIRASIYYDTLSVVWLMFFPCYFLSNIPFINEKFKEEDYPRGLKILILYIIIPLIFIYTIILYIYFGKIIITRQWPTGLVSHLVLWYSILVVGVLFFVTPIKNGISWIRKFMIYMPIIIVPIMMTMFASMGIRVKAYGITENRYYVIILGIWVLGVMLYYIFSKHVKNLNLTIALFIIIIVSVVGPFSSYSISKYSQNNRLKKILVKNNMLQNEKIKKAPTTISQKDKSEIISIVGYFNNNHNIQDIKYVPKNFKIKDMKSMFGFNYEEILNYQEEFIHFVKNPSDKSININGYDYLFDFTNYYEENAITNNDIKVIYDTKSSILIVRLKEKEMYKKDLTVFLDELIKKYGSSIKNDIISSEDMIFVEENNKIKIKFVFNNVSARKDYSTNNIRDKNLQFYMLVKIKR
;
A
#
# COMPACT_ATOMS: atom_id res chain seq x y z
N MET A 1 3.70 -7.82 -28.44
CA MET A 1 4.86 -7.63 -29.34
C MET A 1 4.89 -6.21 -29.93
N PHE A 2 3.87 -5.75 -30.67
CA PHE A 2 3.83 -4.39 -31.24
C PHE A 2 3.97 -3.24 -30.22
N TYR A 3 3.28 -3.29 -29.09
CA TYR A 3 3.41 -2.23 -28.07
C TYR A 3 4.80 -2.20 -27.39
N TYR A 4 5.43 -3.37 -27.22
CA TYR A 4 6.79 -3.48 -26.66
C TYR A 4 7.82 -2.78 -27.56
N TYR A 5 7.74 -3.01 -28.87
CA TYR A 5 8.69 -2.43 -29.83
C TYR A 5 8.48 -0.92 -30.08
N PHE A 6 7.23 -0.43 -30.08
CA PHE A 6 6.94 0.97 -30.41
C PHE A 6 6.83 1.92 -29.21
N PHE A 7 6.41 1.44 -28.03
CA PHE A 7 6.04 2.32 -26.91
C PHE A 7 6.83 2.08 -25.61
N LEU A 8 7.70 1.07 -25.56
CA LEU A 8 8.42 0.63 -24.35
C LEU A 8 9.93 0.89 -24.41
N GLN A 9 10.37 1.87 -25.20
CA GLN A 9 11.79 2.26 -25.34
C GLN A 9 12.44 2.68 -24.00
N LYS A 10 11.65 3.07 -22.99
CA LYS A 10 12.08 3.29 -21.61
C LYS A 10 11.11 2.65 -20.62
N LEU A 11 11.64 1.79 -19.73
CA LEU A 11 10.93 1.22 -18.59
C LEU A 11 10.78 2.26 -17.47
N ASN A 12 9.91 3.24 -17.66
CA ASN A 12 9.51 4.18 -16.61
C ASN A 12 8.09 3.86 -16.11
N PHE A 13 7.71 4.47 -14.97
CA PHE A 13 6.41 4.25 -14.34
C PHE A 13 5.24 4.44 -15.32
N THR A 14 5.28 5.49 -16.13
CA THR A 14 4.24 5.79 -17.14
C THR A 14 4.13 4.71 -18.22
N SER A 15 5.25 4.25 -18.81
CA SER A 15 5.24 3.21 -19.84
C SER A 15 4.70 1.88 -19.32
N ILE A 16 5.11 1.48 -18.10
CA ILE A 16 4.70 0.23 -17.46
C ILE A 16 3.19 0.28 -17.14
N THR A 17 2.73 1.35 -16.49
CA THR A 17 1.31 1.48 -16.13
C THR A 17 0.41 1.55 -17.37
N ARG A 18 0.85 2.21 -18.46
CA ARG A 18 0.11 2.24 -19.72
C ARG A 18 0.07 0.87 -20.39
N TYR A 19 1.18 0.13 -20.37
CA TYR A 19 1.23 -1.25 -20.87
C TYR A 19 0.23 -2.14 -20.13
N VAL A 20 0.26 -2.12 -18.79
CA VAL A 20 -0.65 -2.90 -17.95
C VAL A 20 -2.10 -2.52 -18.24
N GLY A 21 -2.42 -1.22 -18.28
CA GLY A 21 -3.78 -0.75 -18.57
C GLY A 21 -4.29 -1.20 -19.94
N LEU A 22 -3.46 -1.10 -21.00
CA LEU A 22 -3.83 -1.54 -22.33
C LEU A 22 -3.98 -3.06 -22.43
N SER A 23 -3.10 -3.83 -21.78
CA SER A 23 -3.24 -5.30 -21.70
C SER A 23 -4.55 -5.69 -21.04
N VAL A 24 -4.89 -5.07 -19.90
CA VAL A 24 -6.18 -5.31 -19.21
C VAL A 24 -7.35 -4.93 -20.12
N ALA A 25 -7.29 -3.79 -20.81
CA ALA A 25 -8.32 -3.41 -21.76
C ALA A 25 -8.48 -4.46 -22.87
N PHE A 26 -7.39 -4.94 -23.47
CA PHE A 26 -7.48 -5.96 -24.52
C PHE A 26 -8.02 -7.31 -24.02
N TYR A 27 -7.68 -7.72 -22.80
CA TYR A 27 -8.27 -8.91 -22.19
C TYR A 27 -9.77 -8.74 -21.96
N ILE A 28 -10.22 -7.58 -21.51
CA ILE A 28 -11.66 -7.28 -21.39
C ILE A 28 -12.30 -7.27 -22.78
N GLY A 29 -11.65 -6.65 -23.78
CA GLY A 29 -12.05 -6.65 -25.18
C GLY A 29 -12.31 -8.07 -25.70
N PHE A 30 -11.35 -8.97 -25.48
CA PHE A 30 -11.45 -10.37 -25.84
C PHE A 30 -12.70 -11.05 -25.25
N LEU A 31 -13.07 -10.74 -24.00
CA LEU A 31 -14.23 -11.35 -23.34
C LEU A 31 -15.58 -10.93 -23.94
N PHE A 32 -15.74 -9.69 -24.41
CA PHE A 32 -17.05 -9.20 -24.84
C PHE A 32 -17.25 -9.15 -26.37
N ILE A 33 -16.18 -8.98 -27.15
CA ILE A 33 -16.27 -8.80 -28.61
C ILE A 33 -17.10 -9.91 -29.30
N PRO A 34 -16.91 -11.21 -29.01
CA PRO A 34 -17.66 -12.27 -29.68
C PRO A 34 -19.17 -12.27 -29.34
N TYR A 35 -19.57 -11.62 -28.24
CA TYR A 35 -20.93 -11.65 -27.69
C TYR A 35 -21.68 -10.32 -27.79
N ILE A 36 -21.14 -9.32 -28.50
CA ILE A 36 -21.81 -8.01 -28.72
C ILE A 36 -23.23 -8.19 -29.30
N LYS A 37 -23.43 -9.16 -30.20
CA LYS A 37 -24.73 -9.46 -30.83
C LYS A 37 -25.54 -10.54 -30.10
N ARG A 38 -25.04 -11.10 -28.99
CA ARG A 38 -25.60 -12.26 -28.27
C ARG A 38 -25.65 -12.03 -26.76
N GLU A 39 -26.19 -10.87 -26.38
CA GLU A 39 -26.19 -10.36 -25.02
C GLU A 39 -26.69 -11.36 -23.96
N LYS A 40 -27.75 -12.14 -24.25
CA LYS A 40 -28.34 -13.09 -23.27
C LYS A 40 -27.41 -14.24 -22.85
N GLN A 41 -26.34 -14.49 -23.61
CA GLN A 41 -25.40 -15.59 -23.36
C GLN A 41 -24.07 -15.09 -22.77
N PHE A 42 -23.94 -13.78 -22.56
CA PHE A 42 -22.68 -13.13 -22.21
C PHE A 42 -22.14 -13.56 -20.85
N GLU A 43 -22.99 -13.61 -19.83
CA GLU A 43 -22.58 -13.98 -18.48
C GLU A 43 -22.10 -15.44 -18.42
N MET A 44 -22.83 -16.36 -19.06
CA MET A 44 -22.46 -17.77 -19.14
C MET A 44 -21.18 -17.99 -19.94
N HIS A 45 -20.97 -17.21 -21.01
CA HIS A 45 -19.70 -17.20 -21.73
C HIS A 45 -18.53 -16.82 -20.82
N ILE A 46 -18.63 -15.72 -20.08
CA ILE A 46 -17.58 -15.29 -19.16
C ILE A 46 -17.34 -16.34 -18.07
N ILE A 47 -18.40 -16.93 -17.52
CA ILE A 47 -18.28 -18.04 -16.55
C ILE A 47 -17.53 -19.22 -17.15
N ARG A 48 -17.83 -19.59 -18.39
CA ARG A 48 -17.14 -20.70 -19.07
C ARG A 48 -15.67 -20.37 -19.30
N VAL A 49 -15.36 -19.18 -19.83
CA VAL A 49 -13.97 -18.74 -20.01
C VAL A 49 -13.21 -18.72 -18.68
N PHE A 50 -13.81 -18.19 -17.62
CA PHE A 50 -13.20 -18.12 -16.29
C PHE A 50 -12.96 -19.51 -15.68
N THR A 51 -13.93 -20.41 -15.79
CA THR A 51 -13.78 -21.78 -15.28
C THR A 51 -12.83 -22.63 -16.12
N SER A 52 -12.79 -22.44 -17.44
CA SER A 52 -11.78 -23.04 -18.32
C SER A 52 -10.37 -22.53 -17.97
N LEU A 53 -10.21 -21.24 -17.65
CA LEU A 53 -8.93 -20.67 -17.21
C LEU A 53 -8.45 -21.34 -15.91
N PHE A 54 -9.34 -21.46 -14.92
CA PHE A 54 -9.02 -22.07 -13.64
C PHE A 54 -8.69 -23.57 -13.76
N ALA A 55 -9.47 -24.31 -14.54
CA ALA A 55 -9.20 -25.72 -14.83
C ALA A 55 -7.85 -25.90 -15.55
N THR A 56 -7.57 -25.06 -16.55
CA THR A 56 -6.29 -25.08 -17.27
C THR A 56 -5.11 -24.81 -16.33
N ALA A 57 -5.24 -23.83 -15.43
CA ALA A 57 -4.20 -23.53 -14.45
C ALA A 57 -3.93 -24.72 -13.52
N ILE A 58 -4.98 -25.39 -13.01
CA ILE A 58 -4.83 -26.60 -12.20
C ILE A 58 -4.12 -27.70 -13.00
N TYR A 59 -4.56 -27.97 -14.23
CA TYR A 59 -3.93 -29.03 -15.04
C TYR A 59 -2.48 -28.72 -15.39
N SER A 60 -2.14 -27.45 -15.68
CA SER A 60 -0.75 -27.04 -15.89
C SER A 60 0.10 -27.23 -14.63
N VAL A 61 -0.41 -26.91 -13.45
CA VAL A 61 0.30 -27.14 -12.17
C VAL A 61 0.50 -28.64 -11.93
N VAL A 62 -0.54 -29.45 -12.09
CA VAL A 62 -0.46 -30.91 -11.92
C VAL A 62 0.51 -31.52 -12.93
N LEU A 63 0.45 -31.11 -14.20
CA LEU A 63 1.37 -31.57 -15.24
C LEU A 63 2.82 -31.21 -14.90
N PHE A 64 3.08 -29.96 -14.50
CA PHE A 64 4.42 -29.54 -14.10
C PHE A 64 4.93 -30.33 -12.90
N ILE A 65 4.11 -30.53 -11.86
CA ILE A 65 4.50 -31.34 -10.69
C ILE A 65 4.83 -32.78 -11.12
N GLY A 66 4.00 -33.40 -11.96
CA GLY A 66 4.25 -34.75 -12.47
C GLY A 66 5.55 -34.87 -13.27
N LEU A 67 5.85 -33.90 -14.14
CA LEU A 67 7.10 -33.85 -14.89
C LEU A 67 8.30 -33.58 -13.98
N ALA A 68 8.18 -32.66 -13.03
CA ALA A 68 9.25 -32.32 -12.09
C ALA A 68 9.59 -33.51 -11.17
N LEU A 69 8.58 -34.23 -10.68
CA LEU A 69 8.78 -35.46 -9.91
C LEU A 69 9.43 -36.57 -10.76
N SER A 70 9.05 -36.69 -12.03
CA SER A 70 9.69 -37.64 -12.95
C SER A 70 11.17 -37.32 -13.16
N LEU A 71 11.51 -36.05 -13.41
CA LEU A 71 12.90 -35.58 -13.51
C LEU A 71 13.67 -35.83 -12.21
N PHE A 72 13.05 -35.56 -11.06
CA PHE A 72 13.66 -35.82 -9.75
C PHE A 72 13.96 -37.30 -9.54
N THR A 73 13.01 -38.17 -9.91
CA THR A 73 13.12 -39.63 -9.84
C THR A 73 14.26 -40.12 -10.74
N ILE A 74 14.35 -39.65 -11.98
CA ILE A 74 15.45 -39.97 -12.90
C ILE A 74 16.80 -39.56 -12.31
N ASN A 75 16.88 -38.36 -11.71
CA ASN A 75 18.11 -37.87 -11.10
C ASN A 75 18.56 -38.73 -9.91
N LYS A 76 17.63 -39.11 -9.02
CA LYS A 76 17.95 -39.82 -7.78
C LYS A 76 18.07 -41.33 -7.92
N LEU A 77 17.20 -41.96 -8.71
CA LEU A 77 17.17 -43.43 -8.85
C LEU A 77 18.04 -43.93 -10.01
N LEU A 78 18.12 -43.19 -11.11
CA LEU A 78 18.91 -43.60 -12.29
C LEU A 78 20.30 -42.94 -12.33
N GLY A 79 20.61 -42.07 -11.37
CA GLY A 79 21.92 -41.39 -11.27
C GLY A 79 22.20 -40.40 -12.41
N VAL A 80 21.20 -40.02 -13.21
CA VAL A 80 21.36 -39.08 -14.33
C VAL A 80 21.37 -37.66 -13.78
N ASN A 81 22.49 -36.95 -13.91
CA ASN A 81 22.61 -35.60 -13.36
C ASN A 81 21.71 -34.57 -14.10
N ILE A 82 20.50 -34.36 -13.59
CA ILE A 82 19.56 -33.37 -14.13
C ILE A 82 19.84 -31.99 -13.52
N ARG A 83 20.24 -31.05 -14.38
CA ARG A 83 20.48 -29.64 -14.01
C ARG A 83 19.18 -28.92 -13.66
N ALA A 84 19.25 -27.98 -12.73
CA ALA A 84 18.12 -27.13 -12.35
C ALA A 84 17.50 -26.36 -13.53
N SER A 85 18.29 -25.99 -14.55
CA SER A 85 17.79 -25.31 -15.75
C SER A 85 16.69 -26.10 -16.47
N ILE A 86 16.78 -27.44 -16.48
CA ILE A 86 15.80 -28.31 -17.15
C ILE A 86 14.42 -28.22 -16.46
N TYR A 87 14.38 -28.00 -15.15
CA TYR A 87 13.12 -27.77 -14.43
C TYR A 87 12.47 -26.46 -14.85
N TYR A 88 13.26 -25.40 -15.03
CA TYR A 88 12.76 -24.12 -15.54
C TYR A 88 12.31 -24.23 -17.01
N ASP A 89 13.07 -24.93 -17.85
CA ASP A 89 12.69 -25.18 -19.25
C ASP A 89 11.37 -25.96 -19.32
N THR A 90 11.20 -26.98 -18.47
CA THR A 90 9.95 -27.75 -18.34
C THR A 90 8.78 -26.86 -17.92
N LEU A 91 8.99 -26.00 -16.92
CA LEU A 91 7.99 -25.02 -16.50
C LEU A 91 7.62 -24.08 -17.66
N SER A 92 8.61 -23.59 -18.40
CA SER A 92 8.39 -22.73 -19.57
C SER A 92 7.61 -23.44 -20.67
N VAL A 93 7.89 -24.70 -20.98
CA VAL A 93 7.12 -25.49 -21.95
C VAL A 93 5.67 -25.66 -21.49
N VAL A 94 5.45 -26.01 -20.22
CA VAL A 94 4.09 -26.15 -19.68
C VAL A 94 3.34 -24.82 -19.71
N TRP A 95 3.99 -23.71 -19.37
CA TRP A 95 3.36 -22.39 -19.30
C TRP A 95 3.16 -21.72 -20.66
N LEU A 96 4.09 -21.89 -21.60
CA LEU A 96 4.07 -21.20 -22.90
C LEU A 96 3.44 -22.05 -24.02
N MET A 97 3.46 -23.38 -23.91
CA MET A 97 2.86 -24.25 -24.92
C MET A 97 1.58 -24.88 -24.40
N PHE A 98 1.65 -25.68 -23.33
CA PHE A 98 0.49 -26.43 -22.85
C PHE A 98 -0.64 -25.52 -22.36
N PHE A 99 -0.36 -24.56 -21.48
CA PHE A 99 -1.37 -23.66 -20.91
C PHE A 99 -2.20 -22.91 -21.98
N PRO A 100 -1.61 -22.16 -22.93
CA PRO A 100 -2.42 -21.43 -23.92
C PRO A 100 -3.17 -22.36 -24.87
N CYS A 101 -2.56 -23.46 -25.32
CA CYS A 101 -3.23 -24.41 -26.21
C CYS A 101 -4.43 -25.07 -25.54
N TYR A 102 -4.27 -25.54 -24.29
CA TYR A 102 -5.33 -26.18 -23.53
C TYR A 102 -6.42 -25.18 -23.10
N PHE A 103 -6.04 -23.94 -22.77
CA PHE A 103 -7.01 -22.91 -22.46
C PHE A 103 -7.89 -22.60 -23.67
N LEU A 104 -7.27 -22.35 -24.83
CA LEU A 104 -7.96 -22.03 -26.08
C LEU A 104 -8.87 -23.17 -26.56
N SER A 105 -8.48 -24.43 -26.36
CA SER A 105 -9.34 -25.59 -26.72
C SER A 105 -10.60 -25.69 -25.87
N ASN A 106 -10.64 -25.04 -24.70
CA ASN A 106 -11.77 -25.05 -23.78
C ASN A 106 -12.61 -23.76 -23.82
N ILE A 107 -12.30 -22.83 -24.73
CA ILE A 107 -13.11 -21.65 -24.96
C ILE A 107 -14.32 -22.05 -25.81
N PRO A 108 -15.55 -21.74 -25.37
CA PRO A 108 -16.74 -22.17 -26.10
C PRO A 108 -16.82 -21.53 -27.48
N PHE A 109 -17.33 -22.28 -28.45
CA PHE A 109 -17.60 -21.72 -29.77
C PHE A 109 -18.72 -20.68 -29.70
N ILE A 110 -18.65 -19.66 -30.57
CA ILE A 110 -19.61 -18.54 -30.60
C ILE A 110 -21.06 -19.03 -30.73
N ASN A 111 -21.29 -20.20 -31.34
CA ASN A 111 -22.60 -20.79 -31.60
C ASN A 111 -23.19 -21.64 -30.48
N GLU A 112 -22.45 -21.88 -29.41
CA GLU A 112 -22.96 -22.61 -28.26
C GLU A 112 -24.03 -21.81 -27.51
N LYS A 113 -25.08 -22.51 -27.06
CA LYS A 113 -26.14 -21.96 -26.21
C LYS A 113 -26.02 -22.63 -24.84
N PHE A 114 -25.92 -21.82 -23.81
CA PHE A 114 -25.88 -22.27 -22.42
C PHE A 114 -27.26 -22.19 -21.78
N LYS A 115 -27.55 -23.16 -20.94
CA LYS A 115 -28.70 -23.18 -20.03
C LYS A 115 -28.26 -22.90 -18.60
N GLU A 116 -29.21 -22.59 -17.70
CA GLU A 116 -28.89 -22.32 -16.29
C GLU A 116 -28.27 -23.56 -15.61
N GLU A 117 -28.61 -24.77 -16.06
CA GLU A 117 -28.07 -26.03 -15.52
C GLU A 117 -26.58 -26.24 -15.85
N ASP A 118 -26.05 -25.55 -16.85
CA ASP A 118 -24.63 -25.64 -17.25
C ASP A 118 -23.71 -24.87 -16.30
N TYR A 119 -24.26 -24.18 -15.29
CA TYR A 119 -23.48 -23.41 -14.34
C TYR A 119 -22.54 -24.33 -13.51
N PRO A 120 -21.22 -24.06 -13.49
CA PRO A 120 -20.27 -24.92 -12.80
C PRO A 120 -20.55 -25.04 -11.30
N ARG A 121 -20.78 -26.27 -10.82
CA ARG A 121 -21.12 -26.56 -9.42
C ARG A 121 -20.11 -25.98 -8.43
N GLY A 122 -18.81 -26.11 -8.72
CA GLY A 122 -17.74 -25.56 -7.87
C GLY A 122 -17.82 -24.04 -7.74
N LEU A 123 -18.04 -23.33 -8.85
CA LEU A 123 -18.21 -21.88 -8.83
C LEU A 123 -19.47 -21.47 -8.06
N LYS A 124 -20.56 -22.25 -8.21
CA LYS A 124 -21.82 -21.99 -7.50
C LYS A 124 -21.60 -22.08 -6.00
N ILE A 125 -20.90 -23.12 -5.53
CA ILE A 125 -20.61 -23.30 -4.11
C ILE A 125 -19.73 -22.16 -3.58
N LEU A 126 -18.64 -21.86 -4.31
CA LEU A 126 -17.69 -20.80 -3.95
C LEU A 126 -18.40 -19.45 -3.77
N ILE A 127 -19.22 -19.05 -4.74
CA ILE A 127 -19.85 -17.73 -4.70
C ILE A 127 -20.94 -17.68 -3.62
N LEU A 128 -21.81 -18.69 -3.57
CA LEU A 128 -22.99 -18.64 -2.71
C LEU A 128 -22.71 -18.88 -1.24
N TYR A 129 -21.81 -19.81 -0.92
CA TYR A 129 -21.59 -20.26 0.46
C TYR A 129 -20.28 -19.76 1.07
N ILE A 130 -19.38 -19.18 0.27
CA ILE A 130 -18.10 -18.65 0.77
C ILE A 130 -18.03 -17.14 0.53
N ILE A 131 -18.09 -16.69 -0.72
CA ILE A 131 -17.84 -15.27 -1.05
C ILE A 131 -18.98 -14.37 -0.55
N ILE A 132 -20.24 -14.72 -0.77
CA ILE A 132 -21.37 -13.89 -0.32
C ILE A 132 -21.40 -13.73 1.21
N PRO A 133 -21.28 -14.80 2.04
CA PRO A 133 -21.16 -14.65 3.49
C PRO A 133 -20.00 -13.74 3.92
N LEU A 134 -18.83 -13.84 3.27
CA LEU A 134 -17.70 -12.95 3.53
C LEU A 134 -18.01 -11.48 3.17
N ILE A 135 -18.73 -11.23 2.07
CA ILE A 135 -19.20 -9.89 1.69
C ILE A 135 -20.08 -9.30 2.80
N PHE A 136 -21.00 -10.08 3.37
CA PHE A 136 -21.84 -9.62 4.48
C PHE A 136 -21.02 -9.22 5.70
N ILE A 137 -20.05 -10.07 6.11
CA ILE A 137 -19.15 -9.77 7.23
C ILE A 137 -18.37 -8.48 6.95
N TYR A 138 -17.80 -8.34 5.75
CA TYR A 138 -17.03 -7.16 5.38
C TYR A 138 -17.90 -5.90 5.31
N THR A 139 -19.15 -6.02 4.84
CA THR A 139 -20.14 -4.93 4.87
C THR A 139 -20.32 -4.41 6.29
N ILE A 140 -20.51 -5.31 7.26
CA ILE A 140 -20.68 -4.93 8.67
C ILE A 140 -19.46 -4.17 9.18
N ILE A 141 -18.25 -4.66 8.89
CA ILE A 141 -16.99 -3.99 9.26
C ILE A 141 -16.92 -2.58 8.66
N LEU A 142 -17.23 -2.42 7.37
CA LEU A 142 -17.23 -1.10 6.73
C LEU A 142 -18.28 -0.16 7.31
N TYR A 143 -19.45 -0.65 7.73
CA TYR A 143 -20.47 0.18 8.37
C TYR A 143 -20.10 0.60 9.79
N ILE A 144 -19.51 -0.29 10.58
CA ILE A 144 -18.94 0.08 11.90
C ILE A 144 -17.91 1.18 11.70
N TYR A 145 -17.06 1.02 10.69
CA TYR A 145 -16.04 2.00 10.36
C TYR A 145 -16.63 3.33 9.87
N PHE A 146 -17.66 3.28 9.05
CA PHE A 146 -18.41 4.46 8.61
C PHE A 146 -19.01 5.22 9.81
N GLY A 147 -19.61 4.50 10.76
CA GLY A 147 -20.08 5.06 12.02
C GLY A 147 -18.97 5.74 12.81
N LYS A 148 -17.80 5.11 12.91
CA LYS A 148 -16.61 5.72 13.53
C LYS A 148 -16.22 7.05 12.89
N ILE A 149 -16.24 7.15 11.56
CA ILE A 149 -15.93 8.41 10.85
C ILE A 149 -16.95 9.50 11.22
N ILE A 150 -18.25 9.18 11.24
CA ILE A 150 -19.30 10.15 11.56
C ILE A 150 -19.13 10.68 12.99
N ILE A 151 -18.88 9.80 13.96
CA ILE A 151 -18.75 10.15 15.38
C ILE A 151 -17.46 10.95 15.63
N THR A 152 -16.32 10.45 15.16
CA THR A 152 -15.02 11.07 15.45
C THR A 152 -14.75 12.31 14.60
N ARG A 153 -15.42 12.45 13.46
CA ARG A 153 -15.13 13.44 12.40
C ARG A 153 -13.67 13.42 11.92
N GLN A 154 -12.94 12.35 12.23
CA GLN A 154 -11.55 12.17 11.84
C GLN A 154 -11.48 11.30 10.60
N TRP A 155 -10.97 11.89 9.52
CA TRP A 155 -10.80 11.17 8.27
C TRP A 155 -9.49 10.37 8.30
N PRO A 156 -9.55 9.08 7.98
CA PRO A 156 -8.40 8.20 8.07
C PRO A 156 -7.40 8.41 6.94
N THR A 157 -6.19 7.94 7.18
CA THR A 157 -5.03 8.04 6.30
C THR A 157 -5.14 7.10 5.10
N GLY A 158 -6.01 7.41 4.13
CA GLY A 158 -5.94 6.87 2.75
C GLY A 158 -6.25 5.41 2.50
N LEU A 159 -6.15 4.58 3.52
CA LEU A 159 -6.43 3.16 3.45
C LEU A 159 -7.88 2.91 3.04
N VAL A 160 -8.79 3.72 3.57
CA VAL A 160 -10.24 3.50 3.44
C VAL A 160 -10.73 3.64 2.01
N SER A 161 -10.22 4.60 1.25
CA SER A 161 -10.62 4.74 -0.15
C SER A 161 -10.26 3.50 -0.97
N HIS A 162 -9.10 2.89 -0.71
CA HIS A 162 -8.68 1.67 -1.42
C HIS A 162 -9.46 0.44 -0.96
N LEU A 163 -9.68 0.29 0.34
CA LEU A 163 -10.46 -0.82 0.91
C LEU A 163 -11.89 -0.83 0.37
N VAL A 164 -12.56 0.33 0.39
CA VAL A 164 -13.92 0.47 -0.14
C VAL A 164 -13.96 0.21 -1.64
N LEU A 165 -12.98 0.70 -2.42
CA LEU A 165 -12.95 0.47 -3.86
C LEU A 165 -12.83 -1.03 -4.20
N TRP A 166 -11.81 -1.72 -3.65
CA TRP A 166 -11.58 -3.13 -3.94
C TRP A 166 -12.75 -4.00 -3.50
N TYR A 167 -13.32 -3.70 -2.33
CA TYR A 167 -14.54 -4.35 -1.86
C TYR A 167 -15.70 -4.15 -2.83
N SER A 168 -15.99 -2.92 -3.27
CA SER A 168 -17.11 -2.66 -4.17
C SER A 168 -16.90 -3.29 -5.56
N ILE A 169 -15.65 -3.35 -6.07
CA ILE A 169 -15.31 -4.10 -7.29
C ILE A 169 -15.63 -5.59 -7.12
N LEU A 170 -15.27 -6.18 -5.97
CA LEU A 170 -15.58 -7.57 -5.68
C LEU A 170 -17.09 -7.82 -5.67
N VAL A 171 -17.87 -6.90 -5.09
CA VAL A 171 -19.34 -7.02 -5.13
C VAL A 171 -19.89 -6.90 -6.54
N VAL A 172 -19.37 -5.99 -7.39
CA VAL A 172 -19.74 -5.95 -8.82
C VAL A 172 -19.46 -7.31 -9.49
N GLY A 173 -18.31 -7.91 -9.22
CA GLY A 173 -17.97 -9.24 -9.70
C GLY A 173 -18.99 -10.29 -9.25
N VAL A 174 -19.36 -10.30 -7.97
CA VAL A 174 -20.38 -11.24 -7.47
C VAL A 174 -21.74 -11.01 -8.10
N LEU A 175 -22.20 -9.75 -8.22
CA LEU A 175 -23.45 -9.41 -8.90
C LEU A 175 -23.47 -9.93 -10.35
N PHE A 176 -22.34 -9.81 -11.05
CA PHE A 176 -22.16 -10.37 -12.38
C PHE A 176 -22.31 -11.91 -12.35
N PHE A 177 -21.52 -12.59 -11.52
CA PHE A 177 -21.46 -14.06 -11.52
C PHE A 177 -22.73 -14.76 -11.02
N VAL A 178 -23.55 -14.10 -10.19
CA VAL A 178 -24.84 -14.67 -9.74
C VAL A 178 -25.98 -14.38 -10.72
N THR A 179 -25.78 -13.50 -11.71
CA THR A 179 -26.84 -13.11 -12.66
C THR A 179 -27.50 -14.31 -13.37
N PRO A 180 -26.76 -15.33 -13.86
CA PRO A 180 -27.37 -16.49 -14.54
C PRO A 180 -28.20 -17.40 -13.64
N ILE A 181 -27.97 -17.39 -12.33
CA ILE A 181 -28.62 -18.31 -11.37
C ILE A 181 -29.68 -17.61 -10.50
N LYS A 182 -29.99 -16.34 -10.78
CA LYS A 182 -30.88 -15.51 -9.96
C LYS A 182 -32.33 -16.01 -9.92
N ASN A 183 -32.78 -16.73 -10.95
CA ASN A 183 -34.15 -17.23 -11.06
C ASN A 183 -34.35 -18.51 -10.24
N GLY A 184 -33.32 -19.36 -10.12
CA GLY A 184 -33.38 -20.61 -9.36
C GLY A 184 -33.29 -20.44 -7.84
N ILE A 185 -32.91 -19.25 -7.33
CA ILE A 185 -32.65 -19.04 -5.89
C ILE A 185 -33.21 -17.68 -5.43
N SER A 186 -34.34 -17.71 -4.71
CA SER A 186 -35.10 -16.49 -4.33
C SER A 186 -34.29 -15.46 -3.53
N TRP A 187 -33.39 -15.90 -2.64
CA TRP A 187 -32.58 -14.99 -1.82
C TRP A 187 -31.49 -14.26 -2.63
N ILE A 188 -31.04 -14.81 -3.76
CA ILE A 188 -30.07 -14.17 -4.66
C ILE A 188 -30.68 -12.95 -5.34
N ARG A 189 -31.95 -13.06 -5.74
CA ARG A 189 -32.68 -11.90 -6.25
C ARG A 189 -32.72 -10.76 -5.22
N LYS A 190 -32.94 -11.07 -3.93
CA LYS A 190 -32.89 -10.07 -2.85
C LYS A 190 -31.49 -9.49 -2.71
N PHE A 191 -30.46 -10.32 -2.71
CA PHE A 191 -29.06 -9.86 -2.67
C PHE A 191 -28.75 -8.87 -3.80
N MET A 192 -29.15 -9.18 -5.03
CA MET A 192 -28.92 -8.32 -6.19
C MET A 192 -29.64 -6.97 -6.11
N ILE A 193 -30.76 -6.89 -5.39
CA ILE A 193 -31.53 -5.66 -5.22
C ILE A 193 -30.95 -4.81 -4.07
N TYR A 194 -30.69 -5.42 -2.92
CA TYR A 194 -30.30 -4.68 -1.71
C TYR A 194 -28.82 -4.32 -1.65
N MET A 195 -27.91 -5.19 -2.15
CA MET A 195 -26.48 -4.91 -2.07
C MET A 195 -26.03 -3.63 -2.75
N PRO A 196 -26.50 -3.30 -3.97
CA PRO A 196 -26.18 -2.02 -4.59
C PRO A 196 -26.59 -0.83 -3.71
N ILE A 197 -27.77 -0.88 -3.10
CA ILE A 197 -28.30 0.18 -2.22
C ILE A 197 -27.41 0.35 -0.97
N ILE A 198 -26.98 -0.77 -0.37
CA ILE A 198 -26.11 -0.79 0.82
C ILE A 198 -24.71 -0.26 0.49
N ILE A 199 -24.19 -0.50 -0.70
CA ILE A 199 -22.82 -0.10 -1.07
C ILE A 199 -22.71 1.38 -1.39
N VAL A 200 -23.74 1.98 -1.97
CA VAL A 200 -23.71 3.40 -2.38
C VAL A 200 -23.32 4.35 -1.23
N PRO A 201 -23.94 4.30 -0.02
CA PRO A 201 -23.52 5.12 1.11
C PRO A 201 -22.06 4.93 1.51
N ILE A 202 -21.57 3.69 1.53
CA ILE A 202 -20.16 3.40 1.84
C ILE A 202 -19.24 4.03 0.78
N MET A 203 -19.60 3.94 -0.50
CA MET A 203 -18.84 4.58 -1.58
C MET A 203 -18.78 6.10 -1.45
N MET A 204 -19.84 6.76 -0.94
CA MET A 204 -19.81 8.20 -0.69
C MET A 204 -18.71 8.59 0.30
N THR A 205 -18.42 7.74 1.29
CA THR A 205 -17.30 7.97 2.22
C THR A 205 -15.94 7.91 1.51
N MET A 206 -15.79 6.98 0.56
CA MET A 206 -14.59 6.87 -0.26
C MET A 206 -14.40 8.14 -1.10
N PHE A 207 -15.45 8.63 -1.77
CA PHE A 207 -15.38 9.85 -2.57
C PHE A 207 -15.07 11.08 -1.71
N ALA A 208 -15.68 11.21 -0.54
CA ALA A 208 -15.38 12.29 0.40
C ALA A 208 -13.91 12.26 0.85
N SER A 209 -13.41 11.10 1.27
CA SER A 209 -12.01 10.91 1.68
C SER A 209 -11.03 11.24 0.54
N MET A 210 -11.35 10.81 -0.68
CA MET A 210 -10.53 11.10 -1.85
C MET A 210 -10.59 12.58 -2.24
N GLY A 211 -11.76 13.22 -2.13
CA GLY A 211 -11.95 14.65 -2.36
C GLY A 211 -11.08 15.52 -1.46
N ILE A 212 -10.98 15.18 -0.17
CA ILE A 212 -10.08 15.85 0.78
C ILE A 212 -8.63 15.77 0.30
N ARG A 213 -8.19 14.59 -0.16
CA ARG A 213 -6.82 14.36 -0.65
C ARG A 213 -6.53 15.09 -1.95
N VAL A 214 -7.48 15.09 -2.88
CA VAL A 214 -7.36 15.84 -4.15
C VAL A 214 -7.29 17.34 -3.87
N LYS A 215 -8.09 17.85 -2.92
CA LYS A 215 -8.04 19.26 -2.51
C LYS A 215 -6.69 19.63 -1.89
N ALA A 216 -6.13 18.77 -1.04
CA ALA A 216 -4.88 19.02 -0.33
C ALA A 216 -3.63 18.88 -1.22
N TYR A 217 -3.59 17.88 -2.11
CA TYR A 217 -2.37 17.46 -2.80
C TYR A 217 -2.48 17.43 -4.33
N GLY A 218 -3.64 17.80 -4.88
CA GLY A 218 -3.93 17.67 -6.30
C GLY A 218 -4.18 16.23 -6.75
N ILE A 219 -4.43 16.08 -8.05
CA ILE A 219 -4.62 14.79 -8.69
C ILE A 219 -3.24 14.19 -9.02
N THR A 220 -3.09 12.91 -8.71
CA THR A 220 -1.96 12.04 -9.08
C THR A 220 -2.54 10.79 -9.74
N GLU A 221 -1.72 9.98 -10.40
CA GLU A 221 -2.17 8.79 -11.15
C GLU A 221 -2.98 7.85 -10.26
N ASN A 222 -2.47 7.56 -9.06
CA ASN A 222 -3.15 6.67 -8.12
C ASN A 222 -4.54 7.22 -7.72
N ARG A 223 -4.62 8.51 -7.35
CA ARG A 223 -5.90 9.14 -6.99
C ARG A 223 -6.86 9.17 -8.17
N TYR A 224 -6.36 9.41 -9.38
CA TYR A 224 -7.13 9.37 -10.61
C TYR A 224 -7.75 7.98 -10.82
N TYR A 225 -6.95 6.91 -10.73
CA TYR A 225 -7.46 5.55 -10.93
C TYR A 225 -8.52 5.15 -9.90
N VAL A 226 -8.33 5.55 -8.64
CA VAL A 226 -9.35 5.30 -7.60
C VAL A 226 -10.66 6.02 -7.90
N ILE A 227 -10.59 7.29 -8.34
CA ILE A 227 -11.79 8.08 -8.66
C ILE A 227 -12.50 7.52 -9.89
N ILE A 228 -11.78 7.24 -10.97
CA ILE A 228 -12.41 6.81 -12.23
C ILE A 228 -13.02 5.41 -12.11
N LEU A 229 -12.34 4.48 -11.44
CA LEU A 229 -12.90 3.16 -11.14
C LEU A 229 -14.05 3.27 -10.13
N GLY A 230 -13.93 4.15 -9.14
CA GLY A 230 -15.02 4.46 -8.22
C GLY A 230 -16.27 4.95 -8.94
N ILE A 231 -16.12 5.86 -9.91
CA ILE A 231 -17.22 6.38 -10.73
C ILE A 231 -17.85 5.25 -11.54
N TRP A 232 -17.04 4.37 -12.16
CA TRP A 232 -17.56 3.21 -12.88
C TRP A 232 -18.37 2.29 -11.95
N VAL A 233 -17.82 1.92 -10.79
CA VAL A 233 -18.51 1.07 -9.81
C VAL A 233 -19.80 1.73 -9.33
N LEU A 234 -19.78 3.05 -9.06
CA LEU A 234 -20.97 3.78 -8.66
C LEU A 234 -22.02 3.73 -9.77
N GLY A 235 -21.61 3.96 -11.02
CA GLY A 235 -22.46 3.82 -12.19
C GLY A 235 -23.08 2.42 -12.31
N VAL A 236 -22.30 1.36 -12.05
CA VAL A 236 -22.81 -0.02 -11.98
C VAL A 236 -23.87 -0.14 -10.89
N MET A 237 -23.61 0.31 -9.66
CA MET A 237 -24.58 0.23 -8.56
C MET A 237 -25.87 0.96 -8.89
N LEU A 238 -25.78 2.19 -9.40
CA LEU A 238 -26.94 2.97 -9.81
C LEU A 238 -27.70 2.29 -10.96
N TYR A 239 -26.99 1.67 -11.91
CA TYR A 239 -27.61 0.92 -12.99
C TYR A 239 -28.41 -0.27 -12.47
N TYR A 240 -27.89 -1.02 -11.49
CA TYR A 240 -28.62 -2.10 -10.82
C TYR A 240 -29.82 -1.59 -10.00
N ILE A 241 -29.72 -0.41 -9.37
CA ILE A 241 -30.81 0.17 -8.56
C ILE A 241 -31.97 0.61 -9.45
N PHE A 242 -31.69 1.32 -10.55
CA PHE A 242 -32.73 1.97 -11.34
C PHE A 242 -33.22 1.14 -12.53
N SER A 243 -32.48 0.12 -12.97
CA SER A 243 -32.85 -0.64 -14.17
C SER A 243 -33.54 -1.96 -13.84
N LYS A 244 -34.69 -2.20 -14.48
CA LYS A 244 -35.40 -3.48 -14.40
C LYS A 244 -34.63 -4.63 -15.07
N HIS A 245 -33.88 -4.32 -16.13
CA HIS A 245 -33.11 -5.30 -16.91
C HIS A 245 -31.67 -4.82 -17.07
N VAL A 246 -30.81 -5.28 -16.15
CA VAL A 246 -29.38 -4.98 -16.18
C VAL A 246 -28.70 -5.81 -17.27
N LYS A 247 -27.99 -5.13 -18.15
CA LYS A 247 -27.19 -5.73 -19.23
C LYS A 247 -25.71 -5.70 -18.86
N ASN A 248 -25.16 -6.81 -18.39
CA ASN A 248 -23.76 -6.85 -17.94
C ASN A 248 -22.75 -6.64 -19.07
N LEU A 249 -23.15 -6.88 -20.32
CA LEU A 249 -22.37 -6.55 -21.52
C LEU A 249 -22.02 -5.06 -21.55
N ASN A 250 -23.01 -4.19 -21.32
CA ASN A 250 -22.82 -2.74 -21.35
C ASN A 250 -21.86 -2.27 -20.24
N LEU A 251 -21.94 -2.88 -19.06
CA LEU A 251 -21.04 -2.60 -17.94
C LEU A 251 -19.59 -2.96 -18.27
N THR A 252 -19.38 -4.08 -18.96
CA THR A 252 -18.06 -4.55 -19.39
C THR A 252 -17.48 -3.67 -20.49
N ILE A 253 -18.30 -3.25 -21.46
CA ILE A 253 -17.90 -2.29 -22.50
C ILE A 253 -17.56 -0.93 -21.87
N ALA A 254 -18.35 -0.45 -20.91
CA ALA A 254 -18.06 0.78 -20.19
C ALA A 254 -16.71 0.70 -19.44
N LEU A 255 -16.42 -0.43 -18.79
CA LEU A 255 -15.12 -0.65 -18.13
C LEU A 255 -13.96 -0.60 -19.13
N PHE A 256 -14.11 -1.27 -20.28
CA PHE A 256 -13.12 -1.24 -21.36
C PHE A 256 -12.80 0.18 -21.83
N ILE A 257 -13.83 0.98 -22.11
CA ILE A 257 -13.67 2.37 -22.56
C ILE A 257 -12.98 3.20 -21.47
N ILE A 258 -13.41 3.06 -20.22
CA ILE A 258 -12.84 3.79 -19.09
C ILE A 258 -11.35 3.48 -18.93
N ILE A 259 -10.94 2.22 -19.05
CA ILE A 259 -9.53 1.84 -18.94
C ILE A 259 -8.72 2.48 -20.08
N ILE A 260 -9.18 2.41 -21.33
CA ILE A 260 -8.47 3.03 -22.47
C ILE A 260 -8.32 4.52 -22.27
N VAL A 261 -9.41 5.23 -21.95
CA VAL A 261 -9.39 6.69 -21.72
C VAL A 261 -8.49 7.05 -20.52
N SER A 262 -8.41 6.19 -19.52
CA SER A 262 -7.57 6.40 -18.33
C SER A 262 -6.07 6.32 -18.62
N VAL A 263 -5.65 5.62 -19.69
CA VAL A 263 -4.21 5.45 -20.03
C VAL A 263 -3.78 6.09 -21.35
N VAL A 264 -4.72 6.42 -22.24
CA VAL A 264 -4.48 7.03 -23.55
C VAL A 264 -5.19 8.37 -23.68
N GLY A 265 -4.50 9.36 -24.26
CA GLY A 265 -5.10 10.63 -24.67
C GLY A 265 -5.11 11.74 -23.60
N PRO A 266 -5.83 12.84 -23.86
CA PRO A 266 -5.79 14.05 -23.03
C PRO A 266 -6.48 13.87 -21.68
N PHE A 267 -7.39 12.91 -21.55
CA PHE A 267 -8.07 12.60 -20.30
C PHE A 267 -7.37 11.52 -19.47
N SER A 268 -6.24 11.00 -19.95
CA SER A 268 -5.47 9.98 -19.22
C SER A 268 -4.99 10.49 -17.86
N SER A 269 -4.72 9.55 -16.96
CA SER A 269 -4.19 9.81 -15.63
C SER A 269 -2.94 10.69 -15.68
N TYR A 270 -2.07 10.49 -16.66
CA TYR A 270 -0.84 11.25 -16.85
C TYR A 270 -1.13 12.71 -17.24
N SER A 271 -1.98 12.93 -18.24
CA SER A 271 -2.30 14.28 -18.73
C SER A 271 -2.98 15.11 -17.64
N ILE A 272 -3.97 14.51 -16.94
CA ILE A 272 -4.70 15.17 -15.86
C ILE A 272 -3.81 15.44 -14.65
N SER A 273 -2.93 14.50 -14.27
CA SER A 273 -2.04 14.70 -13.13
C SER A 273 -0.97 15.76 -13.43
N LYS A 274 -0.37 15.73 -14.62
CA LYS A 274 0.56 16.78 -15.07
C LYS A 274 -0.10 18.16 -15.08
N TYR A 275 -1.32 18.27 -15.57
CA TYR A 275 -2.09 19.51 -15.53
C TYR A 275 -2.35 19.96 -14.08
N SER A 276 -2.80 19.05 -13.21
CA SER A 276 -3.11 19.33 -11.81
C SER A 276 -1.89 19.84 -11.05
N GLN A 277 -0.75 19.16 -11.17
CA GLN A 277 0.48 19.53 -10.48
C GLN A 277 1.09 20.83 -11.02
N ASN A 278 1.05 21.07 -12.34
CA ASN A 278 1.48 22.34 -12.91
C ASN A 278 0.58 23.52 -12.45
N ASN A 279 -0.74 23.32 -12.38
CA ASN A 279 -1.65 24.36 -11.88
C ASN A 279 -1.42 24.65 -10.39
N ARG A 280 -1.13 23.61 -9.60
CA ARG A 280 -0.77 23.77 -8.18
C ARG A 280 0.54 24.55 -8.03
N LEU A 281 1.56 24.21 -8.82
CA LEU A 281 2.83 24.95 -8.86
C LEU A 281 2.59 26.42 -9.21
N LYS A 282 1.81 26.68 -10.27
CA LYS A 282 1.45 28.05 -10.68
C LYS A 282 0.85 28.84 -9.51
N LYS A 283 -0.12 28.27 -8.79
CA LYS A 283 -0.77 28.94 -7.65
C LYS A 283 0.24 29.31 -6.55
N ILE A 284 1.17 28.42 -6.22
CA ILE A 284 2.19 28.67 -5.20
C ILE A 284 3.18 29.75 -5.68
N LEU A 285 3.61 29.68 -6.94
CA LEU A 285 4.54 30.65 -7.51
C LEU A 285 3.93 32.06 -7.57
N VAL A 286 2.67 32.18 -8.02
CA VAL A 286 1.96 33.47 -8.06
C VAL A 286 1.74 34.02 -6.65
N LYS A 287 1.28 33.19 -5.71
CA LYS A 287 1.09 33.58 -4.30
C LYS A 287 2.37 34.15 -3.66
N ASN A 288 3.53 33.62 -4.02
CA ASN A 288 4.82 34.02 -3.47
C ASN A 288 5.62 35.00 -4.37
N ASN A 289 4.98 35.60 -5.39
CA ASN A 289 5.64 36.53 -6.34
C ASN A 289 6.89 35.94 -7.02
N MET A 290 6.88 34.63 -7.26
CA MET A 290 7.96 33.88 -7.89
C MET A 290 7.76 33.68 -9.40
N LEU A 291 6.78 34.35 -10.00
CA LEU A 291 6.48 34.24 -11.44
C LEU A 291 6.51 35.62 -12.09
N GLN A 292 7.41 35.82 -13.06
CA GLN A 292 7.53 37.05 -13.85
C GLN A 292 7.70 36.68 -15.33
N ASN A 293 6.81 37.17 -16.20
CA ASN A 293 6.82 36.85 -17.64
C ASN A 293 6.90 35.34 -17.94
N GLU A 294 6.10 34.54 -17.21
CA GLU A 294 6.09 33.07 -17.25
C GLU A 294 7.41 32.38 -16.85
N LYS A 295 8.41 33.12 -16.37
CA LYS A 295 9.66 32.57 -15.84
C LYS A 295 9.67 32.60 -14.32
N ILE A 296 10.29 31.58 -13.73
CA ILE A 296 10.48 31.51 -12.27
C ILE A 296 11.51 32.55 -11.85
N LYS A 297 11.13 33.36 -10.86
CA LYS A 297 12.03 34.18 -10.06
C LYS A 297 12.37 33.42 -8.77
N LYS A 298 13.63 33.52 -8.32
CA LYS A 298 14.07 32.92 -7.05
C LYS A 298 13.14 33.33 -5.90
N ALA A 299 12.94 32.41 -4.97
CA ALA A 299 12.03 32.63 -3.86
C ALA A 299 12.48 33.82 -2.99
N PRO A 300 11.54 34.65 -2.53
CA PRO A 300 11.85 35.68 -1.55
C PRO A 300 12.27 35.03 -0.22
N THR A 301 13.03 35.74 0.62
CA THR A 301 13.41 35.26 1.96
C THR A 301 12.20 34.99 2.87
N THR A 302 11.03 35.54 2.52
CA THR A 302 9.77 35.42 3.26
C THR A 302 8.90 34.22 2.87
N ILE A 303 9.31 33.38 1.89
CA ILE A 303 8.51 32.22 1.49
C ILE A 303 8.32 31.24 2.65
N SER A 304 7.07 30.81 2.87
CA SER A 304 6.77 29.85 3.92
C SER A 304 7.35 28.47 3.64
N GLN A 305 7.75 27.77 4.70
CA GLN A 305 8.32 26.42 4.62
C GLN A 305 7.32 25.43 4.01
N LYS A 306 6.02 25.63 4.29
CA LYS A 306 4.94 24.87 3.65
C LYS A 306 4.97 25.03 2.14
N ASP A 307 5.04 26.26 1.63
CA ASP A 307 5.06 26.51 0.19
C ASP A 307 6.35 25.97 -0.46
N LYS A 308 7.51 26.06 0.21
CA LYS A 308 8.74 25.39 -0.23
C LYS A 308 8.53 23.88 -0.34
N SER A 309 7.93 23.25 0.67
CA SER A 309 7.65 21.81 0.71
C SER A 309 6.72 21.38 -0.41
N GLU A 310 5.71 22.19 -0.72
CA GLU A 310 4.79 21.89 -1.81
C GLU A 310 5.51 21.96 -3.17
N ILE A 311 6.38 22.95 -3.38
CA ILE A 311 7.19 23.05 -4.62
C ILE A 311 8.12 21.84 -4.74
N ILE A 312 8.86 21.47 -3.70
CA ILE A 312 9.75 20.30 -3.71
C ILE A 312 8.97 19.01 -3.98
N SER A 313 7.82 18.84 -3.34
CA SER A 313 6.93 17.69 -3.57
C SER A 313 6.48 17.60 -5.04
N ILE A 314 6.14 18.72 -5.67
CA ILE A 314 5.75 18.77 -7.08
C ILE A 314 6.94 18.42 -7.98
N VAL A 315 8.11 19.02 -7.76
CA VAL A 315 9.32 18.73 -8.55
C VAL A 315 9.72 17.26 -8.41
N GLY A 316 9.71 16.73 -7.19
CA GLY A 316 9.99 15.32 -6.92
C GLY A 316 8.97 14.38 -7.58
N TYR A 317 7.69 14.75 -7.58
CA TYR A 317 6.65 14.00 -8.28
C TYR A 317 6.94 13.90 -9.80
N PHE A 318 7.32 15.01 -10.45
CA PHE A 318 7.68 14.99 -11.86
C PHE A 318 8.95 14.20 -12.13
N ASN A 319 9.96 14.27 -11.26
CA ASN A 319 11.19 13.52 -11.42
C ASN A 319 11.00 12.00 -11.29
N ASN A 320 10.13 11.58 -10.36
CA ASN A 320 9.95 10.15 -10.05
C ASN A 320 8.93 9.48 -10.97
N ASN A 321 7.87 10.19 -11.39
CA ASN A 321 6.73 9.59 -12.09
C ASN A 321 6.63 10.01 -13.57
N HIS A 322 7.27 11.13 -13.94
CA HIS A 322 7.20 11.74 -15.28
C HIS A 322 8.58 12.14 -15.78
N ASN A 323 8.64 12.95 -16.83
CA ASN A 323 9.85 13.69 -17.15
C ASN A 323 9.83 15.02 -16.40
N ILE A 324 10.94 15.39 -15.75
CA ILE A 324 11.05 16.68 -15.05
C ILE A 324 10.82 17.90 -15.96
N GLN A 325 11.03 17.72 -17.27
CA GLN A 325 10.80 18.69 -18.33
C GLN A 325 9.32 18.94 -18.62
N ASP A 326 8.42 18.11 -18.10
CA ASP A 326 6.97 18.32 -18.18
C ASP A 326 6.47 19.44 -17.22
N ILE A 327 7.36 19.99 -16.38
CA ILE A 327 7.07 21.18 -15.56
C ILE A 327 7.06 22.40 -16.49
N LYS A 328 5.93 23.10 -16.57
CA LYS A 328 5.72 24.17 -17.56
C LYS A 328 6.66 25.38 -17.40
N TYR A 329 7.08 25.68 -16.17
CA TYR A 329 7.78 26.92 -15.82
C TYR A 329 9.31 26.80 -15.72
N VAL A 330 9.86 25.60 -15.94
CA VAL A 330 11.31 25.34 -15.89
C VAL A 330 11.88 25.18 -17.30
N PRO A 331 13.18 25.47 -17.51
CA PRO A 331 13.79 25.29 -18.82
C PRO A 331 13.91 23.80 -19.19
N LYS A 332 13.98 23.50 -20.50
CA LYS A 332 14.03 22.11 -21.00
C LYS A 332 15.25 21.30 -20.51
N ASN A 333 16.34 21.96 -20.13
CA ASN A 333 17.53 21.32 -19.59
C ASN A 333 17.54 21.21 -18.05
N PHE A 334 16.43 21.58 -17.39
CA PHE A 334 16.32 21.55 -15.93
C PHE A 334 16.54 20.15 -15.37
N LYS A 335 17.37 20.06 -14.34
CA LYS A 335 17.61 18.86 -13.53
C LYS A 335 17.35 19.19 -12.05
N ILE A 336 17.12 18.17 -11.23
CA ILE A 336 16.93 18.35 -9.77
C ILE A 336 18.06 19.17 -9.13
N LYS A 337 19.32 18.95 -9.56
CA LYS A 337 20.47 19.70 -9.05
C LYS A 337 20.39 21.22 -9.28
N ASP A 338 19.58 21.65 -10.25
CA ASP A 338 19.37 23.07 -10.57
C ASP A 338 18.27 23.69 -9.66
N MET A 339 17.73 22.96 -8.69
CA MET A 339 16.69 23.45 -7.78
C MET A 339 17.13 24.73 -7.04
N LYS A 340 18.35 24.74 -6.51
CA LYS A 340 18.90 25.90 -5.78
C LYS A 340 19.03 27.11 -6.69
N SER A 341 19.48 26.92 -7.94
CA SER A 341 19.66 28.03 -8.89
C SER A 341 18.32 28.56 -9.42
N MET A 342 17.33 27.70 -9.64
CA MET A 342 16.00 28.08 -10.12
C MET A 342 15.09 28.66 -9.04
N PHE A 343 14.93 27.95 -7.92
CA PHE A 343 13.96 28.29 -6.89
C PHE A 343 14.57 29.00 -5.67
N GLY A 344 15.89 28.95 -5.49
CA GLY A 344 16.59 29.60 -4.38
C GLY A 344 16.77 28.75 -3.12
N PHE A 345 16.40 27.46 -3.15
CA PHE A 345 16.55 26.51 -2.04
C PHE A 345 16.86 25.10 -2.56
N ASN A 346 17.53 24.28 -1.75
CA ASN A 346 17.94 22.93 -2.16
C ASN A 346 16.78 21.95 -2.15
N TYR A 347 16.89 20.89 -2.97
CA TYR A 347 15.91 19.79 -2.97
C TYR A 347 15.94 18.97 -1.66
N GLU A 348 17.14 18.83 -1.07
CA GLU A 348 17.40 18.05 0.15
C GLU A 348 16.93 18.74 1.44
N GLU A 349 16.67 20.06 1.39
CA GLU A 349 16.23 20.84 2.55
C GLU A 349 14.90 20.35 3.16
N ILE A 350 14.12 19.49 2.49
CA ILE A 350 12.79 19.06 2.97
C ILE A 350 12.61 17.54 3.04
N LEU A 351 13.50 16.73 2.46
CA LEU A 351 13.45 15.27 2.67
C LEU A 351 13.62 14.89 4.16
N ASN A 352 14.22 15.77 4.95
CA ASN A 352 14.37 15.65 6.40
C ASN A 352 13.20 16.22 7.24
N TYR A 353 12.06 16.62 6.64
CA TYR A 353 11.05 17.47 7.32
C TYR A 353 9.63 16.92 7.49
N GLN A 354 9.29 15.71 7.04
CA GLN A 354 7.99 15.13 7.42
C GLN A 354 8.01 14.62 8.87
N GLU A 355 9.18 14.19 9.33
CA GLU A 355 9.44 13.71 10.68
C GLU A 355 10.83 14.21 11.08
N GLU A 356 10.94 14.78 12.27
CA GLU A 356 12.24 15.08 12.88
C GLU A 356 12.79 13.78 13.46
N PHE A 357 13.87 13.27 12.86
CA PHE A 357 14.57 12.10 13.39
C PHE A 357 15.50 12.55 14.52
N ILE A 358 15.18 12.10 15.72
CA ILE A 358 15.96 12.34 16.93
C ILE A 358 16.87 11.13 17.10
N HIS A 359 18.16 11.37 17.25
CA HIS A 359 19.14 10.31 17.38
C HIS A 359 20.30 10.77 18.26
N PHE A 360 20.59 10.00 19.29
CA PHE A 360 21.69 10.22 20.21
C PHE A 360 22.46 8.91 20.36
N VAL A 361 23.77 8.96 20.08
CA VAL A 361 24.68 7.82 20.20
C VAL A 361 25.75 8.15 21.22
N LYS A 362 26.02 7.19 22.10
CA LYS A 362 27.15 7.27 23.01
C LYS A 362 28.46 7.24 22.22
N ASN A 363 29.47 8.00 22.65
CA ASN A 363 30.78 8.03 21.99
C ASN A 363 31.35 6.60 21.79
N PRO A 364 31.62 6.17 20.54
CA PRO A 364 32.10 4.81 20.23
C PRO A 364 33.46 4.46 20.85
N SER A 365 34.22 5.46 21.29
CA SER A 365 35.52 5.28 21.94
C SER A 365 35.38 4.66 23.34
N ASP A 366 34.22 4.82 23.98
CA ASP A 366 33.94 4.33 25.34
C ASP A 366 33.39 2.91 25.32
N LYS A 367 34.27 1.95 25.04
CA LYS A 367 33.96 0.53 24.89
C LYS A 367 33.87 -0.26 26.20
N SER A 368 34.12 0.37 27.34
CA SER A 368 34.09 -0.30 28.65
C SER A 368 32.95 0.24 29.53
N ILE A 369 32.40 -0.63 30.37
CA ILE A 369 31.36 -0.29 31.35
C ILE A 369 31.83 -0.81 32.70
N ASN A 370 31.99 0.09 33.67
CA ASN A 370 32.34 -0.28 35.03
C ASN A 370 31.10 -0.79 35.77
N ILE A 371 31.15 -2.06 36.18
CA ILE A 371 30.08 -2.76 36.90
C ILE A 371 30.29 -2.83 38.42
N ASN A 372 31.39 -2.26 38.93
CA ASN A 372 31.75 -2.37 40.35
C ASN A 372 30.64 -1.81 41.25
N GLY A 373 30.28 -2.58 42.27
CA GLY A 373 29.22 -2.23 43.23
C GLY A 373 27.79 -2.51 42.77
N TYR A 374 27.58 -3.18 41.63
CA TYR A 374 26.29 -3.69 41.16
C TYR A 374 26.26 -5.22 41.16
N ASP A 375 25.09 -5.81 41.40
CA ASP A 375 24.92 -7.27 41.51
C ASP A 375 24.62 -7.92 40.15
N TYR A 376 23.93 -7.20 39.26
CA TYR A 376 23.49 -7.71 37.95
C TYR A 376 23.72 -6.69 36.83
N LEU A 377 23.97 -7.20 35.62
CA LEU A 377 23.93 -6.45 34.37
C LEU A 377 22.95 -7.12 33.41
N PHE A 378 22.06 -6.34 32.82
CA PHE A 378 21.11 -6.76 31.79
C PHE A 378 21.40 -6.00 30.49
N ASP A 379 21.38 -6.71 29.36
CA ASP A 379 21.61 -6.16 28.03
C ASP A 379 20.30 -6.00 27.26
N PHE A 380 19.94 -4.75 26.95
CA PHE A 380 18.78 -4.40 26.12
C PHE A 380 19.20 -3.73 24.79
N THR A 381 20.44 -3.91 24.34
CA THR A 381 20.96 -3.25 23.14
C THR A 381 20.41 -3.82 21.83
N ASN A 382 20.10 -5.12 21.79
CA ASN A 382 19.51 -5.81 20.63
C ASN A 382 18.14 -6.43 20.95
N TYR A 383 17.36 -5.77 21.81
CA TYR A 383 16.10 -6.29 22.33
C TYR A 383 14.91 -5.91 21.44
N TYR A 384 14.44 -6.83 20.61
CA TYR A 384 13.46 -6.52 19.56
C TYR A 384 11.98 -6.79 19.91
N GLU A 385 11.66 -7.55 20.98
CA GLU A 385 10.25 -7.86 21.36
C GLU A 385 10.03 -8.02 22.87
N GLU A 386 8.77 -7.94 23.32
CA GLU A 386 8.29 -8.13 24.71
C GLU A 386 8.74 -9.48 25.27
N ASN A 387 9.92 -9.51 25.88
CA ASN A 387 10.39 -10.64 26.66
C ASN A 387 10.71 -10.17 28.07
N ALA A 388 10.73 -11.10 29.02
CA ALA A 388 11.25 -10.86 30.36
C ALA A 388 12.64 -11.48 30.47
N ILE A 389 13.67 -10.70 30.82
CA ILE A 389 14.98 -11.27 31.16
C ILE A 389 14.92 -11.70 32.62
N THR A 390 15.17 -12.98 32.87
CA THR A 390 15.13 -13.55 34.23
C THR A 390 16.49 -14.12 34.56
N ASN A 391 17.03 -13.76 35.73
CA ASN A 391 18.24 -14.34 36.28
C ASN A 391 17.99 -14.61 37.77
N ASN A 392 18.00 -15.88 38.18
CA ASN A 392 17.63 -16.30 39.53
C ASN A 392 16.27 -15.70 39.97
N ASP A 393 16.26 -14.99 41.10
CA ASP A 393 15.08 -14.39 41.70
C ASP A 393 14.66 -13.04 41.05
N ILE A 394 15.49 -12.46 40.19
CA ILE A 394 15.23 -11.14 39.57
C ILE A 394 14.71 -11.29 38.14
N LYS A 395 13.60 -10.62 37.86
CA LYS A 395 12.94 -10.59 36.56
C LYS A 395 12.77 -9.15 36.10
N VAL A 396 13.24 -8.85 34.90
CA VAL A 396 13.16 -7.53 34.27
C VAL A 396 12.30 -7.63 33.03
N ILE A 397 11.25 -6.83 32.97
CA ILE A 397 10.30 -6.78 31.86
C ILE A 397 10.42 -5.39 31.23
N TYR A 398 10.64 -5.34 29.92
CA TYR A 398 10.66 -4.10 29.16
C TYR A 398 9.74 -4.21 27.95
N ASP A 399 8.72 -3.36 27.90
CA ASP A 399 7.83 -3.23 26.75
C ASP A 399 8.35 -2.10 25.84
N THR A 400 8.81 -2.46 24.65
CA THR A 400 9.36 -1.52 23.67
C THR A 400 8.31 -0.56 23.11
N LYS A 401 7.02 -0.93 23.10
CA LYS A 401 5.93 -0.08 22.58
C LYS A 401 5.54 1.02 23.55
N SER A 402 5.40 0.68 24.83
CA SER A 402 5.08 1.66 25.88
C SER A 402 6.32 2.33 26.49
N SER A 403 7.52 1.77 26.26
CA SER A 403 8.78 2.17 26.90
C SER A 403 8.78 2.01 28.43
N ILE A 404 7.88 1.17 28.97
CA ILE A 404 7.78 0.90 30.41
C ILE A 404 8.70 -0.26 30.79
N LEU A 405 9.54 -0.03 31.80
CA LEU A 405 10.42 -1.03 32.40
C LEU A 405 9.96 -1.37 33.82
N ILE A 406 9.88 -2.67 34.13
CA ILE A 406 9.48 -3.21 35.43
C ILE A 406 10.55 -4.19 35.93
N VAL A 407 11.00 -4.02 37.17
CA VAL A 407 11.91 -4.94 37.86
C VAL A 407 11.17 -5.62 39.01
N ARG A 408 11.17 -6.95 39.02
CA ARG A 408 10.60 -7.79 40.07
C ARG A 408 11.68 -8.63 40.73
N LEU A 409 11.56 -8.82 42.05
CA LEU A 409 12.38 -9.74 42.83
C LEU A 409 11.45 -10.70 43.57
N LYS A 410 11.56 -12.01 43.34
CA LYS A 410 10.65 -13.04 43.91
C LYS A 410 9.17 -12.67 43.70
N GLU A 411 8.81 -12.30 42.47
CA GLU A 411 7.48 -11.81 42.05
C GLU A 411 7.00 -10.49 42.68
N LYS A 412 7.76 -9.86 43.58
CA LYS A 412 7.43 -8.53 44.14
C LYS A 412 7.98 -7.43 43.25
N GLU A 413 7.15 -6.47 42.86
CA GLU A 413 7.59 -5.27 42.12
C GLU A 413 8.52 -4.41 42.99
N MET A 414 9.73 -4.18 42.47
CA MET A 414 10.78 -3.39 43.13
C MET A 414 10.95 -2.02 42.48
N TYR A 415 10.63 -1.92 41.18
CA TYR A 415 10.75 -0.69 40.40
C TYR A 415 9.91 -0.75 39.13
N LYS A 416 9.35 0.40 38.76
CA LYS A 416 8.60 0.61 37.54
C LYS A 416 8.83 2.04 37.04
N LYS A 417 9.19 2.21 35.77
CA LYS A 417 9.44 3.53 35.17
C LYS A 417 9.10 3.54 33.68
N ASP A 418 8.58 4.66 33.21
CA ASP A 418 8.55 4.99 31.78
C ASP A 418 9.90 5.62 31.39
N LEU A 419 10.66 4.93 30.55
CA LEU A 419 11.99 5.36 30.12
C LEU A 419 11.93 6.55 29.13
N THR A 420 10.75 6.93 28.64
CA THR A 420 10.57 8.13 27.80
C THR A 420 11.08 9.39 28.48
N VAL A 421 11.02 9.44 29.82
CA VAL A 421 11.52 10.59 30.58
C VAL A 421 12.99 10.89 30.28
N PHE A 422 13.82 9.86 30.09
CA PHE A 422 15.24 10.04 29.74
C PHE A 422 15.43 10.58 28.32
N LEU A 423 14.59 10.15 27.37
CA LEU A 423 14.55 10.72 26.02
C LEU A 423 14.17 12.21 26.07
N ASP A 424 13.17 12.58 26.86
CA ASP A 424 12.73 13.97 27.00
C ASP A 424 13.82 14.85 27.63
N GLU A 425 14.58 14.34 28.60
CA GLU A 425 15.75 15.02 29.18
C GLU A 425 16.85 15.27 28.15
N LEU A 426 17.18 14.27 27.33
CA LEU A 426 18.15 14.40 26.24
C LEU A 426 17.69 15.42 25.20
N ILE A 427 16.42 15.39 24.80
CA ILE A 427 15.83 16.35 23.86
C ILE A 427 15.88 17.77 24.44
N LYS A 428 15.59 17.95 25.74
CA LYS A 428 15.63 19.25 26.41
C LYS A 428 17.04 19.83 26.44
N LYS A 429 18.06 18.96 26.61
CA LYS A 429 19.47 19.37 26.71
C LYS A 429 20.11 19.65 25.36
N TYR A 430 19.88 18.79 24.36
CA TYR A 430 20.58 18.85 23.06
C TYR A 430 19.72 19.36 21.90
N GLY A 431 18.43 19.55 22.13
CA GLY A 431 17.46 19.78 21.08
C GLY A 431 17.17 18.51 20.27
N SER A 432 16.31 18.64 19.27
CA SER A 432 15.82 17.54 18.43
C SER A 432 16.49 17.46 17.06
N SER A 433 17.55 18.25 16.83
CA SER A 433 18.21 18.38 15.51
C SER A 433 19.28 17.31 15.27
N ILE A 434 19.37 16.83 14.02
CA ILE A 434 20.34 15.83 13.48
C ILE A 434 21.83 16.19 13.75
N LYS A 435 22.15 17.41 14.19
CA LYS A 435 23.54 17.85 14.40
C LYS A 435 24.28 17.17 15.56
N ASN A 436 23.58 16.49 16.48
CA ASN A 436 24.18 15.96 17.71
C ASN A 436 24.12 14.42 17.79
N ASP A 437 24.56 13.72 16.73
CA ASP A 437 24.56 12.25 16.70
C ASP A 437 25.45 11.62 17.79
N ILE A 438 26.51 12.30 18.23
CA ILE A 438 27.43 11.79 19.25
C ILE A 438 27.38 12.70 20.46
N ILE A 439 26.96 12.15 21.60
CA ILE A 439 26.94 12.87 22.89
C ILE A 439 27.90 12.22 23.89
N SER A 440 28.22 12.98 24.95
CA SER A 440 29.16 12.52 25.98
C SER A 440 28.62 11.25 26.64
N SER A 441 29.53 10.34 27.01
CA SER A 441 29.13 9.10 27.69
C SER A 441 28.51 9.34 29.06
N GLU A 442 28.86 10.44 29.71
CA GLU A 442 28.31 10.84 31.01
C GLU A 442 26.82 11.22 30.90
N ASP A 443 26.45 11.87 29.79
CA ASP A 443 25.08 12.30 29.52
C ASP A 443 24.15 11.16 29.08
N MET A 444 24.73 10.01 28.72
CA MET A 444 24.02 8.77 28.40
C MET A 444 23.85 7.84 29.60
N ILE A 445 24.24 8.28 30.81
CA ILE A 445 24.16 7.49 32.03
C ILE A 445 23.13 8.12 32.97
N PHE A 446 22.12 7.33 33.35
CA PHE A 446 21.10 7.74 34.30
C PHE A 446 21.12 6.80 35.51
N VAL A 447 21.11 7.36 36.72
CA VAL A 447 21.13 6.58 37.96
C VAL A 447 19.87 6.90 38.75
N GLU A 448 19.13 5.85 39.06
CA GLU A 448 17.88 5.90 39.84
C GLU A 448 18.05 5.04 41.08
N GLU A 449 17.57 5.53 42.22
CA GLU A 449 17.78 4.87 43.50
C GLU A 449 16.55 5.03 44.39
N ASN A 450 16.07 3.91 44.93
CA ASN A 450 15.01 3.89 45.94
C ASN A 450 15.48 3.12 47.18
N ASN A 451 14.60 2.92 48.15
CA ASN A 451 14.94 2.26 49.42
C ASN A 451 15.35 0.78 49.24
N LYS A 452 15.02 0.16 48.11
CA LYS A 452 15.16 -1.29 47.88
C LYS A 452 16.22 -1.64 46.82
N ILE A 453 16.41 -0.79 45.82
CA ILE A 453 17.31 -1.04 44.70
C ILE A 453 17.97 0.26 44.21
N LYS A 454 19.14 0.10 43.58
CA LYS A 454 19.81 1.14 42.79
C LYS A 454 19.98 0.62 41.37
N ILE A 455 19.52 1.39 40.39
CA ILE A 455 19.62 1.07 38.96
C ILE A 455 20.48 2.12 38.26
N LYS A 456 21.38 1.67 37.39
CA LYS A 456 22.09 2.51 36.44
C LYS A 456 21.73 2.09 35.02
N PHE A 457 21.17 3.01 34.25
CA PHE A 457 20.96 2.88 32.81
C PHE A 457 22.15 3.47 32.08
N VAL A 458 22.70 2.73 31.12
CA VAL A 458 23.76 3.19 30.22
C VAL A 458 23.25 3.04 28.81
N PHE A 459 22.80 4.14 28.20
CA PHE A 459 22.28 4.14 26.84
C PHE A 459 23.42 4.11 25.82
N ASN A 460 23.29 3.27 24.80
CA ASN A 460 24.20 3.23 23.66
C ASN A 460 23.62 4.01 22.48
N ASN A 461 22.32 3.83 22.25
CA ASN A 461 21.58 4.49 21.19
C ASN A 461 20.18 4.83 21.69
N VAL A 462 19.78 6.08 21.50
CA VAL A 462 18.43 6.57 21.74
C VAL A 462 17.96 7.22 20.45
N SER A 463 16.90 6.68 19.86
CA SER A 463 16.32 7.24 18.64
C SER A 463 14.81 7.33 18.71
N ALA A 464 14.24 8.36 18.10
CA ALA A 464 12.79 8.51 17.97
C ALA A 464 12.43 9.37 16.75
N ARG A 465 11.17 9.29 16.32
CA ARG A 465 10.61 10.14 15.27
C ARG A 465 9.61 11.11 15.88
N LYS A 466 9.75 12.40 15.58
CA LYS A 466 8.84 13.44 16.05
C LYS A 466 8.09 14.05 14.87
N ASP A 467 6.75 13.98 14.94
CA ASP A 467 5.86 14.54 13.93
C ASP A 467 5.71 16.06 14.10
N TYR A 468 6.09 16.85 13.10
CA TYR A 468 6.00 18.31 13.14
C TYR A 468 4.57 18.85 13.28
N SER A 469 3.56 18.09 12.83
CA SER A 469 2.17 18.54 12.80
C SER A 469 1.43 18.32 14.13
N THR A 470 1.82 17.27 14.87
CA THR A 470 1.18 16.90 16.14
C THR A 470 2.09 17.04 17.35
N ASN A 471 3.38 17.32 17.12
CA ASN A 471 4.44 17.33 18.12
C ASN A 471 4.59 16.00 18.89
N ASN A 472 3.98 14.91 18.38
CA ASN A 472 4.03 13.60 19.01
C ASN A 472 5.33 12.88 18.66
N ILE A 473 5.92 12.23 19.67
CA ILE A 473 7.08 11.35 19.52
C ILE A 473 6.59 9.91 19.34
N ARG A 474 7.06 9.23 18.29
CA ARG A 474 6.72 7.85 17.93
C ARG A 474 7.98 7.08 17.54
N ASP A 475 7.84 5.76 17.38
CA ASP A 475 8.92 4.85 16.96
C ASP A 475 10.17 5.01 17.83
N LYS A 476 9.96 5.03 19.14
CA LYS A 476 11.03 5.13 20.14
C LYS A 476 11.83 3.83 20.15
N ASN A 477 13.15 3.95 20.01
CA ASN A 477 14.08 2.86 20.16
C ASN A 477 15.14 3.27 21.20
N LEU A 478 15.14 2.57 22.32
CA LEU A 478 16.02 2.82 23.46
C LEU A 478 16.89 1.60 23.68
N GLN A 479 18.17 1.69 23.30
CA GLN A 479 19.17 0.63 23.46
C GLN A 479 20.05 0.95 24.66
N PHE A 480 20.02 0.10 25.68
CA PHE A 480 20.75 0.35 26.93
C PHE A 480 21.24 -0.91 27.61
N TYR A 481 22.26 -0.74 28.45
CA TYR A 481 22.58 -1.67 29.52
C TYR A 481 21.94 -1.20 30.82
N MET A 482 21.45 -2.14 31.62
CA MET A 482 20.89 -1.86 32.94
C MET A 482 21.68 -2.61 34.00
N LEU A 483 22.32 -1.86 34.90
CA LEU A 483 23.01 -2.42 36.06
C LEU A 483 22.13 -2.27 37.30
N VAL A 484 21.98 -3.34 38.08
CA VAL A 484 21.10 -3.38 39.25
C VAL A 484 21.89 -3.78 40.48
N LYS A 485 21.72 -3.01 41.56
CA LYS A 485 22.17 -3.34 42.91
C LYS A 485 20.95 -3.48 43.81
N ILE A 486 20.84 -4.63 44.47
CA ILE A 486 19.80 -4.89 45.47
C ILE A 486 20.33 -4.39 46.81
N LYS A 487 19.60 -3.47 47.44
CA LYS A 487 19.91 -3.05 48.80
C LYS A 487 19.39 -4.12 49.74
N ARG A 488 20.32 -4.77 50.45
CA ARG A 488 20.00 -5.74 51.49
C ARG A 488 19.66 -5.03 52.79
#